data_AF-A0A7C7UXP1-F1
#
_entry.id   AF-A0A7C7UXP1-F1
#
_cell.length_a   1.000
_cell.length_b   1.000
_cell.length_c   1.000
_cell.angle_alpha   90.00
_cell.angle_beta   90.00
_cell.angle_gamma   90.00
#
_symmetry.space_group_name_H-M   'P 1'
#
loop_
_entity.id
_entity.type
_entity.pdbx_description
1 polymer ?
#
loop_
_entity_poly.entity_id
_entity_poly.type
_entity_poly.pdbx_seq_one_letter_code
_entity_poly.pdbx_strand_id
1 'polypeptide(L)'
;PEANAVVHTHSPNSTVISRIFKDFVQLEDYELLKAFPDINTHETKIRIPIFPNDQNIPRLSKKVEEYYKNKKEPYGFLIQGHGLYTWGRSMEEALIHTEALEFLFECEIKLMSLR
;
A
#
# COMPACT_ATOMS: atom_id res chain seq x y z
N PRO A 1 6.90 17.24 -6.46
CA PRO A 1 5.61 16.89 -5.84
C PRO A 1 4.53 16.79 -6.92
N GLU A 2 4.11 15.57 -7.26
CA GLU A 2 3.12 15.32 -8.33
C GLU A 2 1.77 14.82 -7.80
N ALA A 3 1.71 14.35 -6.55
CA ALA A 3 0.48 13.90 -5.93
C ALA A 3 -0.46 15.09 -5.65
N ASN A 4 -1.71 15.00 -6.12
CA ASN A 4 -2.77 15.99 -5.90
C ASN A 4 -3.99 15.39 -5.18
N ALA A 5 -4.00 14.09 -4.92
CA ALA A 5 -5.06 13.42 -4.16
C ALA A 5 -4.46 12.34 -3.25
N VAL A 6 -5.04 12.18 -2.06
CA VAL A 6 -4.72 11.15 -1.08
C VAL A 6 -6.02 10.47 -0.68
N VAL A 7 -6.02 9.14 -0.63
CA VAL A 7 -7.16 8.33 -0.19
C VAL A 7 -6.73 7.51 1.02
N HIS A 8 -7.64 7.42 2.00
CA HIS A 8 -7.45 6.62 3.19
C HIS A 8 -8.65 5.69 3.38
N THR A 9 -8.41 4.38 3.52
CA THR A 9 -9.45 3.36 3.73
C THR A 9 -9.19 2.52 4.99
N HIS A 10 -10.29 2.01 5.55
CA HIS A 10 -10.31 1.09 6.69
C HIS A 10 -11.05 -0.20 6.33
N SER A 11 -10.61 -0.89 5.28
CA SER A 11 -11.23 -2.16 4.89
C SER A 11 -10.90 -3.28 5.91
N PRO A 12 -11.74 -4.33 5.97
CA PRO A 12 -11.38 -5.55 6.70
C PRO A 12 -10.04 -6.12 6.22
N ASN A 13 -9.78 -6.14 4.91
CA ASN A 13 -8.57 -6.73 4.34
C ASN A 13 -7.31 -5.95 4.75
N SER A 14 -7.31 -4.62 4.63
CA SER A 14 -6.18 -3.77 5.08
C SER A 14 -5.92 -3.88 6.58
N THR A 15 -6.98 -3.99 7.39
CA THR A 15 -6.88 -4.19 8.84
C THR A 15 -6.28 -5.55 9.17
N VAL A 16 -6.74 -6.62 8.52
CA VAL A 16 -6.28 -8.00 8.77
C VAL A 16 -4.84 -8.17 8.29
N ILE A 17 -4.54 -7.80 7.04
CA ILE A 17 -3.23 -8.04 6.44
C ILE A 17 -2.12 -7.27 7.18
N SER A 18 -2.41 -6.05 7.64
CA SER A 18 -1.45 -5.23 8.40
C SER A 18 -1.16 -5.77 9.82
N ARG A 19 -1.97 -6.71 10.32
CA ARG A 19 -1.74 -7.43 11.57
C ARG A 19 -1.03 -8.77 11.36
N ILE A 20 -1.17 -9.38 10.18
CA ILE A 20 -0.49 -10.61 9.81
C ILE A 20 0.98 -10.32 9.47
N PHE A 21 1.21 -9.32 8.63
CA PHE A 21 2.55 -8.88 8.25
C PHE A 21 3.07 -7.78 9.19
N LYS A 22 4.40 -7.67 9.32
CA LYS A 22 5.04 -6.70 10.22
C LYS A 22 5.63 -5.49 9.51
N ASP A 23 6.45 -5.72 8.49
CA ASP A 23 7.26 -4.65 7.88
C ASP A 23 6.72 -4.22 6.50
N PHE A 24 6.24 -5.18 5.70
CA PHE A 24 5.64 -4.92 4.39
C PHE A 24 4.76 -6.10 3.95
N VAL A 25 3.81 -5.80 3.06
CA VAL A 25 3.15 -6.81 2.22
C VAL A 25 3.90 -6.86 0.89
N GLN A 26 4.38 -8.04 0.48
CA GLN A 26 4.96 -8.23 -0.84
C GLN A 26 3.88 -8.74 -1.79
N LEU A 27 3.73 -8.08 -2.93
CA LEU A 27 2.79 -8.42 -3.99
C LEU A 27 3.60 -8.72 -5.24
N GLU A 28 3.40 -9.88 -5.83
CA GLU A 28 4.21 -10.42 -6.94
C GLU A 28 3.31 -11.21 -7.89
N ASP A 29 3.64 -11.21 -9.19
CA ASP A 29 2.99 -12.01 -10.24
C ASP A 29 1.48 -11.74 -10.46
N TYR A 30 0.98 -10.57 -10.04
CA TYR A 30 -0.39 -10.13 -10.35
C TYR A 30 -0.44 -9.24 -11.59
N GLU A 31 -1.36 -9.50 -12.51
CA GLU A 31 -1.53 -8.64 -13.69
C GLU A 31 -1.97 -7.22 -13.36
N LEU A 32 -2.65 -7.05 -12.23
CA LEU A 32 -3.10 -5.75 -11.75
C LEU A 32 -1.94 -4.81 -11.39
N LEU A 33 -0.71 -5.30 -11.28
CA LEU A 33 0.47 -4.47 -11.04
C LEU A 33 0.74 -3.50 -12.22
N LYS A 34 0.17 -3.75 -13.39
CA LYS A 34 0.16 -2.80 -14.53
C LYS A 34 -0.71 -1.56 -14.30
N ALA A 35 -1.59 -1.56 -13.29
CA ALA A 35 -2.35 -0.37 -12.91
C ALA A 35 -1.45 0.76 -12.38
N PHE A 36 -0.20 0.44 -12.05
CA PHE A 36 0.77 1.39 -11.56
C PHE A 36 1.62 1.95 -12.71
N PRO A 37 1.60 3.27 -12.96
CA PRO A 37 2.14 3.86 -14.20
C PRO A 37 3.65 3.69 -14.41
N ASP A 38 4.41 3.43 -13.33
CA ASP A 38 5.86 3.24 -13.37
C ASP A 38 6.28 1.75 -13.46
N ILE A 39 5.32 0.82 -13.51
CA ILE A 39 5.56 -0.62 -13.56
C ILE A 39 5.38 -1.13 -14.98
N ASN A 40 6.48 -1.28 -15.71
CA ASN A 40 6.48 -1.69 -17.11
C ASN A 40 6.82 -3.18 -17.35
N THR A 41 6.97 -3.98 -16.29
CA THR A 41 7.40 -5.39 -16.42
C THR A 41 6.51 -6.35 -15.64
N HIS A 42 6.36 -7.57 -16.17
CA HIS A 42 5.62 -8.66 -15.54
C HIS A 42 6.30 -9.22 -14.27
N GLU A 43 7.62 -9.06 -14.15
CA GLU A 43 8.42 -9.49 -12.99
C GLU A 43 8.55 -8.38 -11.92
N THR A 44 7.44 -7.76 -11.53
CA THR A 44 7.52 -6.63 -10.59
C THR A 44 7.05 -7.05 -9.21
N LYS A 45 8.00 -7.18 -8.28
CA LYS A 45 7.70 -7.27 -6.85
C LYS A 45 7.38 -5.87 -6.35
N ILE A 46 6.17 -5.64 -5.88
CA ILE A 46 5.81 -4.43 -5.15
C ILE A 46 5.87 -4.73 -3.65
N ARG A 47 6.42 -3.79 -2.88
CA ARG A 47 6.33 -3.82 -1.42
C ARG A 47 5.48 -2.67 -0.94
N ILE A 48 4.41 -3.00 -0.21
CA ILE A 48 3.60 -2.02 0.50
C ILE A 48 4.07 -1.98 1.95
N PRO A 49 4.79 -0.94 2.39
CA PRO A 49 5.31 -0.88 3.75
C PRO A 49 4.19 -0.79 4.78
N ILE A 50 4.43 -1.40 5.93
CA ILE A 50 3.56 -1.35 7.09
C ILE A 50 4.28 -0.56 8.19
N PHE A 51 3.68 0.52 8.62
CA PHE A 51 4.16 1.31 9.75
C PHE A 51 3.40 0.90 11.02
N PRO A 52 4.08 0.85 12.18
CA PRO A 52 3.40 0.68 13.46
C PRO A 52 2.37 1.78 13.68
N ASN A 53 1.27 1.45 14.37
CA ASN A 53 0.28 2.44 14.79
C ASN A 53 0.81 3.29 15.95
N ASP A 54 1.69 4.21 15.58
CA ASP A 54 2.37 5.12 16.48
C ASP A 54 1.48 6.33 16.77
N GLN A 55 1.00 6.43 18.02
CA GLN A 55 0.16 7.54 18.49
C GLN A 55 0.90 8.89 18.47
N ASN A 56 2.24 8.90 18.34
CA ASN A 56 3.00 10.10 18.08
C ASN A 56 3.02 10.38 16.56
N ILE A 57 2.01 11.11 16.10
CA ILE A 57 1.82 11.44 14.67
C ILE A 57 3.04 12.15 14.05
N PRO A 58 3.70 13.13 14.71
CA PRO A 58 4.93 13.72 14.16
C PRO A 58 6.04 12.70 13.91
N ARG A 59 6.23 11.74 14.84
CA ARG A 59 7.24 10.68 14.70
C ARG A 59 6.87 9.71 13.58
N LEU A 60 5.60 9.34 13.45
CA LEU A 60 5.11 8.51 12.36
C LEU A 60 5.34 9.19 11.00
N SER A 61 4.92 10.45 10.88
CA SER A 61 5.09 11.24 9.66
C SER A 61 6.55 11.28 9.22
N LYS A 62 7.48 11.53 10.17
CA LYS A 62 8.92 11.52 9.89
C LYS A 62 9.41 10.16 9.37
N LYS A 63 8.95 9.05 9.94
CA LYS A 63 9.30 7.70 9.46
C LYS A 63 8.80 7.44 8.04
N VAL A 64 7.58 7.87 7.73
CA VAL A 64 7.00 7.77 6.38
C VAL A 64 7.82 8.60 5.39
N GLU A 65 8.14 9.85 5.75
CA GLU A 65 8.98 10.74 4.93
C GLU A 65 10.37 10.12 4.68
N GLU A 66 11.02 9.60 5.73
CA GLU A 66 12.33 8.94 5.62
C GLU A 66 12.28 7.69 4.73
N TYR A 67 11.21 6.90 4.80
CA TYR A 67 11.03 5.72 3.94
C TYR A 67 10.96 6.12 2.46
N TYR A 68 10.21 7.17 2.14
CA TYR A 68 9.99 7.61 0.75
C TYR A 68 11.06 8.56 0.22
N LYS A 69 11.94 9.12 1.05
CA LYS A 69 13.05 9.99 0.61
C LYS A 69 13.95 9.37 -0.46
N ASN A 70 14.19 8.06 -0.35
CA ASN A 70 15.14 7.33 -1.21
C ASN A 70 14.46 6.27 -2.09
N LYS A 71 13.13 6.17 -2.07
CA LYS A 71 12.37 5.14 -2.78
C LYS A 71 11.39 5.75 -3.76
N LYS A 72 11.37 5.21 -4.98
CA LYS A 72 10.39 5.53 -6.02
C LYS A 72 9.26 4.49 -6.05
N GLU A 73 8.71 4.12 -4.89
CA GLU A 73 7.57 3.19 -4.81
C GLU A 73 6.30 4.00 -4.45
N PRO A 74 5.56 4.59 -5.41
CA PRO A 74 4.55 5.62 -5.11
C PRO A 74 3.14 5.08 -4.78
N TYR A 75 2.99 3.81 -4.40
CA TYR A 75 1.66 3.16 -4.47
C TYR A 75 0.83 3.28 -3.20
N GLY A 76 1.46 3.31 -2.03
CA GLY A 76 0.76 3.44 -0.77
C GLY A 76 1.51 2.82 0.41
N PHE A 77 0.96 3.00 1.61
CA PHE A 77 1.44 2.34 2.81
C PHE A 77 0.28 1.96 3.74
N LEU A 78 0.52 0.99 4.62
CA LEU A 78 -0.39 0.60 5.68
C LEU A 78 0.10 1.17 7.02
N ILE A 79 -0.85 1.54 7.88
CA ILE A 79 -0.60 1.68 9.32
C ILE A 79 -1.25 0.47 10.00
N GLN A 80 -0.47 -0.27 10.80
CA GLN A 80 -0.88 -1.53 11.41
C GLN A 80 -2.17 -1.40 12.24
N GLY A 81 -3.22 -2.14 11.84
CA GLY A 81 -4.52 -2.10 12.53
C GLY A 81 -5.23 -0.75 12.43
N HIS A 82 -4.80 0.12 11.52
CA HIS A 82 -5.43 1.41 11.23
C HIS A 82 -6.01 1.34 9.82
N GLY A 83 -5.19 1.36 8.77
CA GLY A 83 -5.71 1.35 7.41
C GLY A 83 -4.67 1.65 6.33
N LEU A 84 -5.15 1.67 5.08
CA LEU A 84 -4.37 1.93 3.88
C LEU A 84 -4.37 3.42 3.54
N TYR A 85 -3.22 3.92 3.09
CA TYR A 85 -3.05 5.23 2.48
C TYR A 85 -2.49 5.07 1.07
N THR A 86 -3.11 5.72 0.08
CA THR A 86 -2.66 5.79 -1.32
C THR A 86 -2.71 7.24 -1.79
N TRP A 87 -2.03 7.54 -2.90
CA TRP A 87 -2.04 8.87 -3.52
C TRP A 87 -1.88 8.79 -5.02
N GLY A 88 -2.25 9.85 -5.73
CA GLY A 88 -2.14 9.96 -7.17
C GLY A 88 -2.11 11.43 -7.64
N ARG A 89 -1.78 11.65 -8.91
CA ARG A 89 -1.79 12.97 -9.58
C ARG A 89 -3.20 13.50 -9.78
N SER A 90 -4.20 12.63 -9.71
CA SER A 90 -5.63 12.95 -9.67
C SER A 90 -6.35 12.07 -8.66
N MET A 91 -7.59 12.44 -8.31
CA MET A 91 -8.45 11.57 -7.47
C MET A 91 -8.71 10.22 -8.14
N GLU A 92 -8.92 10.21 -9.46
CA GLU A 92 -9.10 8.97 -10.23
C GLU A 92 -7.90 8.03 -10.07
N GLU A 93 -6.67 8.54 -10.22
CA GLU A 93 -5.47 7.73 -10.04
C GLU A 93 -5.32 7.22 -8.59
N ALA A 94 -5.61 8.04 -7.59
CA ALA A 94 -5.59 7.61 -6.19
C ALA A 94 -6.62 6.51 -5.89
N LEU A 95 -7.81 6.58 -6.52
CA LEU A 95 -8.83 5.54 -6.41
C LEU A 95 -8.41 4.25 -7.11
N ILE A 96 -7.80 4.32 -8.29
CA ILE A 96 -7.24 3.16 -9.00
C ILE A 96 -6.18 2.47 -8.13
N HIS A 97 -5.25 3.23 -7.53
CA HIS A 97 -4.27 2.66 -6.61
C HIS A 97 -4.92 2.00 -5.39
N THR A 98 -5.98 2.61 -4.85
CA THR A 98 -6.73 2.05 -3.72
C THR A 98 -7.41 0.74 -4.08
N GLU A 99 -8.14 0.71 -5.19
CA GLU A 99 -8.81 -0.50 -5.69
C GLU A 99 -7.80 -1.62 -5.94
N ALA A 100 -6.68 -1.30 -6.61
CA ALA A 100 -5.64 -2.27 -6.90
C ALA A 100 -5.07 -2.91 -5.63
N LEU A 101 -4.72 -2.10 -4.62
CA LEU A 101 -4.17 -2.63 -3.37
C LEU A 101 -5.20 -3.40 -2.55
N GLU A 102 -6.44 -2.93 -2.47
CA GLU A 102 -7.52 -3.64 -1.75
C GLU A 102 -7.81 -5.02 -2.36
N PHE A 103 -7.86 -5.11 -3.70
CA PHE A 103 -8.01 -6.38 -4.41
C PHE A 103 -6.84 -7.32 -4.12
N LEU A 104 -5.60 -6.81 -4.20
CA LEU A 104 -4.40 -7.62 -3.98
C LEU A 104 -4.30 -8.11 -2.52
N PHE A 105 -4.68 -7.30 -1.55
CA PHE A 105 -4.76 -7.73 -0.15
C PHE A 105 -5.79 -8.84 0.04
N GLU A 106 -6.93 -8.77 -0.65
CA GLU A 106 -7.92 -9.84 -0.62
C GLU A 106 -7.35 -11.15 -1.18
N CYS A 107 -6.61 -11.08 -2.29
CA CYS A 107 -5.95 -12.25 -2.87
C CYS A 107 -4.94 -12.87 -1.88
N GLU A 108 -4.08 -12.07 -1.27
CA GLU A 108 -3.08 -12.55 -0.31
C GLU A 108 -3.74 -13.23 0.91
N ILE A 109 -4.78 -12.60 1.48
CA ILE A 109 -5.52 -13.19 2.60
C ILE A 109 -6.17 -14.52 2.19
N LYS A 110 -6.79 -14.57 1.00
CA LYS A 110 -7.41 -15.80 0.48
C LYS A 110 -6.38 -16.91 0.28
N LEU A 111 -5.22 -16.60 -0.31
CA LEU A 111 -4.12 -17.56 -0.48
C LEU A 111 -3.64 -18.13 0.86
N MET A 112 -3.55 -17.31 1.91
CA MET A 112 -3.19 -17.79 3.24
C MET A 112 -4.25 -18.68 3.87
N SER A 113 -5.53 -18.43 3.60
CA SER A 113 -6.63 -19.23 4.14
C SER A 113 -6.75 -20.64 3.53
N LEU A 114 -6.09 -20.87 2.39
CA LEU A 114 -6.07 -22.14 1.67
C LEU A 114 -4.83 -22.99 1.95
N ARG A 115 -3.92 -22.51 2.82
CA ARG A 115 -2.73 -23.23 3.28
C ARG A 115 -2.94 -23.79 4.69
#